data_AF-A0A7R9ASR3-F1
#
_entry.id   AF-A0A7R9ASR3-F1
#
_cell.length_a   1.000
_cell.length_b   1.000
_cell.length_c   1.000
_cell.angle_alpha   90.00
_cell.angle_beta   90.00
_cell.angle_gamma   90.00
#
_symmetry.space_group_name_H-M   'P 1'
#
loop_
_entity.id
_entity.type
_entity.pdbx_description
1 polymer ?
#
loop_
_entity_poly.entity_id
_entity_poly.type
_entity_poly.pdbx_seq_one_letter_code
_entity_poly.pdbx_strand_id
1 'polypeptide(L)'
;MSTVYFGGYFLRNHPLSMHTISFSINYWSRGQVQALFLRHEGYLGAIGAFLKGAEGDADKYSWLENYAGSSGLHTQIPTQVQGVSMDQLEIDRGDSAVTYCPLLAHPALYIPDTVDLTQDTEAREYWLRCFEEAAGKYESRAVSSQPISDTAKDRARKFKEKYVSRLQYLKIQPFAYGSLSVRSLLDTIEHYMREFDFPDPYLEQKQQENEKALRLLSKRLQWLDGLEWSPRQEALVTSVLAGNMFDWGAQEVAQLMENTDFGFYEARAKIQARPWLVDYLSQWMERLKGPPHKCAAIFVDNSGIDLVLGILPFARELLQRGTEVILCANSAPALNDVTHVELVGVLKQVAGICGVIRRGLEEGRLVAMETGQGGPCLDLRPASVVQCY
;
A
#
# COMPACT_ATOMS: atom_id res chain seq x y z
N MET A 1 -16.12 12.10 22.45
CA MET A 1 -17.25 11.15 22.31
C MET A 1 -16.83 9.89 23.02
N SER A 2 -17.64 9.35 23.93
CA SER A 2 -17.31 8.14 24.67
C SER A 2 -17.75 6.91 23.86
N THR A 3 -17.03 5.81 23.93
CA THR A 3 -17.29 4.63 23.10
C THR A 3 -17.55 3.43 23.99
N VAL A 4 -18.60 2.66 23.68
CA VAL A 4 -18.92 1.39 24.35
C VAL A 4 -18.79 0.27 23.34
N TYR A 5 -17.95 -0.71 23.66
CA TYR A 5 -17.69 -1.88 22.82
C TYR A 5 -18.54 -3.06 23.29
N PHE A 6 -19.28 -3.67 22.37
CA PHE A 6 -20.07 -4.87 22.60
C PHE A 6 -19.30 -6.10 22.12
N GLY A 7 -19.19 -7.06 23.05
CA GLY A 7 -18.61 -8.39 22.87
C GLY A 7 -19.66 -9.48 23.15
N GLY A 8 -19.83 -10.47 22.28
CA GLY A 8 -20.65 -11.66 22.47
C GLY A 8 -21.40 -12.15 21.22
N TYR A 9 -21.14 -13.40 20.81
CA TYR A 9 -21.65 -14.05 19.59
C TYR A 9 -23.15 -13.86 19.28
N PHE A 10 -23.98 -13.68 20.31
CA PHE A 10 -25.42 -13.47 20.18
C PHE A 10 -25.84 -12.09 19.67
N LEU A 11 -24.93 -11.11 19.63
CA LEU A 11 -25.19 -9.77 19.11
C LEU A 11 -24.71 -9.60 17.67
N ARG A 12 -23.61 -10.29 17.31
CA ARG A 12 -23.06 -10.32 15.95
C ARG A 12 -24.07 -10.91 14.95
N ASN A 13 -24.06 -10.40 13.73
CA ASN A 13 -24.91 -10.83 12.60
C ASN A 13 -26.44 -10.70 12.85
N HIS A 14 -26.83 -9.89 13.85
CA HIS A 14 -28.23 -9.55 14.12
C HIS A 14 -28.44 -8.03 13.97
N PRO A 15 -28.66 -7.53 12.74
CA PRO A 15 -28.78 -6.09 12.47
C PRO A 15 -29.84 -5.39 13.32
N LEU A 16 -30.96 -6.06 13.59
CA LEU A 16 -32.03 -5.52 14.43
C LEU A 16 -31.59 -5.34 15.90
N SER A 17 -30.85 -6.29 16.45
CA SER A 17 -30.31 -6.21 17.81
C SER A 17 -29.27 -5.09 17.89
N MET A 18 -28.32 -5.07 16.96
CA MET A 18 -27.28 -4.03 16.88
C MET A 18 -27.88 -2.63 16.73
N HIS A 19 -28.87 -2.48 15.84
CA HIS A 19 -29.60 -1.22 15.64
C HIS A 19 -30.33 -0.78 16.89
N THR A 20 -31.09 -1.67 17.54
CA THR A 20 -31.85 -1.36 18.75
C THR A 20 -30.93 -0.90 19.89
N ILE A 21 -29.80 -1.59 20.10
CA ILE A 21 -28.80 -1.21 21.11
C ILE A 21 -28.17 0.14 20.77
N SER A 22 -27.73 0.33 19.52
CA SER A 22 -27.12 1.59 19.06
C SER A 22 -28.06 2.77 19.23
N PHE A 23 -29.31 2.61 18.81
CA PHE A 23 -30.35 3.62 18.94
C PHE A 23 -30.61 3.96 20.42
N SER A 24 -30.76 2.94 21.26
CA SER A 24 -31.02 3.12 22.69
C SER A 24 -29.88 3.89 23.37
N ILE A 25 -28.63 3.50 23.11
CA ILE A 25 -27.45 4.15 23.69
C ILE A 25 -27.33 5.59 23.20
N ASN A 26 -27.51 5.82 21.90
CA ASN A 26 -27.48 7.16 21.34
C ASN A 26 -28.56 8.05 21.98
N TYR A 27 -29.80 7.53 22.08
CA TYR A 27 -30.92 8.25 22.69
C TYR A 27 -30.65 8.62 24.15
N TRP A 28 -30.28 7.65 24.99
CA TRP A 28 -30.05 7.89 26.43
C TRP A 28 -28.81 8.73 26.70
N SER A 29 -27.77 8.60 25.88
CA SER A 29 -26.56 9.41 25.99
C SER A 29 -26.68 10.78 25.31
N ARG A 30 -27.80 11.10 24.65
CA ARG A 30 -27.96 12.31 23.83
C ARG A 30 -26.83 12.47 22.79
N GLY A 31 -26.46 11.37 22.15
CA GLY A 31 -25.38 11.31 21.16
C GLY A 31 -23.97 11.42 21.73
N GLN A 32 -23.77 11.41 23.06
CA GLN A 32 -22.44 11.48 23.65
C GLN A 32 -21.70 10.14 23.64
N VAL A 33 -22.44 9.03 23.51
CA VAL A 33 -21.90 7.67 23.51
C VAL A 33 -22.20 6.98 22.19
N GLN A 34 -21.17 6.40 21.59
CA GLN A 34 -21.28 5.55 20.41
C GLN A 34 -21.16 4.07 20.81
N ALA A 35 -22.09 3.25 20.34
CA ALA A 35 -22.02 1.79 20.45
C ALA A 35 -21.21 1.23 19.28
N LEU A 36 -20.20 0.41 19.57
CA LEU A 36 -19.42 -0.32 18.58
C LEU A 36 -19.50 -1.82 18.86
N PHE A 37 -19.52 -2.64 17.82
CA PHE A 37 -19.66 -4.09 17.93
C PHE A 37 -18.42 -4.77 17.35
N LEU A 38 -17.84 -5.69 18.11
CA LEU A 38 -16.61 -6.37 17.69
C LEU A 38 -16.92 -7.44 16.64
N ARG A 39 -16.37 -7.28 15.43
CA ARG A 39 -16.60 -8.25 14.35
C ARG A 39 -16.08 -9.64 14.71
N HIS A 40 -14.91 -9.77 15.31
CA HIS A 40 -14.23 -11.07 15.52
C HIS A 40 -14.34 -11.64 16.93
N GLU A 41 -15.27 -11.13 17.73
CA GLU A 41 -15.44 -11.50 19.14
C GLU A 41 -15.57 -13.00 19.42
N GLY A 42 -16.20 -13.76 18.53
CA GLY A 42 -16.37 -15.21 18.65
C GLY A 42 -15.06 -15.99 18.66
N TYR A 43 -13.98 -15.38 18.18
CA TYR A 43 -12.65 -15.98 18.11
C TYR A 43 -11.74 -15.55 19.26
N LEU A 44 -12.09 -14.52 20.04
CA LEU A 44 -11.20 -13.96 21.08
C LEU A 44 -10.75 -15.00 22.10
N GLY A 45 -11.65 -15.89 22.53
CA GLY A 45 -11.32 -16.97 23.47
C GLY A 45 -10.34 -17.99 22.87
N ALA A 46 -10.58 -18.40 21.61
CA ALA A 46 -9.72 -19.34 20.91
C ALA A 46 -8.33 -18.74 20.61
N ILE A 47 -8.29 -17.50 20.13
CA ILE A 47 -7.05 -16.75 19.89
C ILE A 47 -6.28 -16.58 21.21
N GLY A 48 -6.96 -16.18 22.29
CA GLY A 48 -6.33 -16.01 23.59
C GLY A 48 -5.76 -17.32 24.16
N ALA A 49 -6.47 -18.44 23.98
CA ALA A 49 -5.96 -19.76 24.38
C ALA A 49 -4.75 -20.19 23.54
N PHE A 50 -4.79 -19.95 22.22
CA PHE A 50 -3.68 -20.21 21.30
C PHE A 50 -2.44 -19.39 21.67
N LEU A 51 -2.57 -18.07 21.83
CA LEU A 51 -1.47 -17.19 22.20
C LEU A 51 -0.88 -17.52 23.57
N LYS A 52 -1.72 -17.90 24.54
CA LYS A 52 -1.27 -18.33 25.87
C LYS A 52 -0.50 -19.66 25.80
N GLY A 53 -0.95 -20.59 24.96
CA GLY A 53 -0.29 -21.88 24.75
C GLY A 53 1.00 -21.81 23.92
N ALA A 54 1.19 -20.75 23.13
CA ALA A 54 2.35 -20.53 22.29
C ALA A 54 3.59 -19.97 23.04
N GLU A 55 3.58 -19.94 24.37
CA GLU A 55 4.67 -19.55 25.30
C GLU A 55 5.67 -18.50 24.78
N GLY A 56 5.50 -17.23 25.18
CA GLY A 56 6.61 -16.25 25.30
C GLY A 56 6.81 -15.22 24.18
N ASP A 57 6.22 -15.41 22.99
CA ASP A 57 6.49 -14.54 21.83
C ASP A 57 5.25 -13.79 21.28
N ALA A 58 4.11 -13.84 21.95
CA ALA A 58 2.86 -13.23 21.47
C ALA A 58 2.98 -11.71 21.23
N ASP A 59 3.75 -11.00 22.07
CA ASP A 59 3.95 -9.54 21.98
C ASP A 59 4.99 -9.14 20.91
N LYS A 60 5.69 -10.10 20.30
CA LYS A 60 6.70 -9.84 19.25
C LYS A 60 6.09 -9.73 17.85
N TYR A 61 4.86 -10.18 17.69
CA TYR A 61 4.21 -10.29 16.39
C TYR A 61 2.97 -9.40 16.31
N SER A 62 2.54 -9.13 15.09
CA SER A 62 1.26 -8.52 14.82
C SER A 62 0.41 -9.44 13.97
N TRP A 63 -0.90 -9.30 14.06
CA TRP A 63 -1.84 -10.20 13.39
C TRP A 63 -2.80 -9.35 12.57
N LEU A 64 -2.88 -9.65 11.28
CA LEU A 64 -3.76 -8.98 10.35
C LEU A 64 -4.75 -9.99 9.79
N GLU A 65 -5.97 -9.55 9.52
CA GLU A 65 -6.95 -10.44 8.91
C GLU A 65 -6.63 -10.68 7.44
N ASN A 66 -6.68 -11.95 7.07
CA ASN A 66 -6.59 -12.37 5.70
C ASN A 66 -8.02 -12.40 5.09
N TYR A 67 -8.30 -11.45 4.20
CA TYR A 67 -9.62 -11.30 3.57
C TYR A 67 -9.99 -12.45 2.62
N ALA A 68 -8.99 -13.23 2.18
CA ALA A 68 -9.20 -14.32 1.24
C ALA A 68 -9.82 -15.56 1.89
N GLY A 69 -9.33 -15.92 3.08
CA GLY A 69 -9.82 -17.06 3.87
C GLY A 69 -10.89 -16.71 4.91
N SER A 70 -11.02 -15.44 5.29
CA SER A 70 -12.02 -15.00 6.27
C SER A 70 -13.44 -14.94 5.70
N SER A 71 -14.42 -15.33 6.51
CA SER A 71 -15.85 -15.27 6.23
C SER A 71 -16.45 -13.90 6.55
N GLY A 72 -17.50 -13.51 5.80
CA GLY A 72 -18.21 -12.25 6.01
C GLY A 72 -19.29 -12.32 7.11
N LEU A 73 -19.92 -11.20 7.47
CA LEU A 73 -21.04 -11.15 8.44
C LEU A 73 -22.27 -11.97 8.02
N HIS A 74 -22.46 -12.23 6.73
CA HIS A 74 -23.54 -13.11 6.25
C HIS A 74 -23.01 -14.02 5.15
N THR A 75 -22.25 -15.04 5.51
CA THR A 75 -21.73 -16.03 4.56
C THR A 75 -22.89 -16.85 3.98
N GLN A 76 -23.47 -16.41 2.86
CA GLN A 76 -24.41 -17.22 2.07
C GLN A 76 -23.71 -18.42 1.42
N ILE A 77 -22.38 -18.41 1.35
CA ILE A 77 -21.53 -19.48 0.85
C ILE A 77 -20.63 -19.92 2.02
N PRO A 78 -21.08 -20.85 2.87
CA PRO A 78 -20.26 -21.31 3.97
C PRO A 78 -18.96 -21.93 3.48
N THR A 79 -17.88 -21.73 4.23
CA THR A 79 -16.73 -22.62 4.08
C THR A 79 -17.19 -24.02 4.50
N GLN A 80 -17.17 -24.97 3.56
CA GLN A 80 -17.52 -26.35 3.85
C GLN A 80 -16.28 -27.11 4.28
N VAL A 81 -16.17 -27.37 5.58
CA VAL A 81 -15.16 -28.29 6.11
C VAL A 81 -15.86 -29.61 6.40
N GLN A 82 -15.51 -30.66 5.65
CA GLN A 82 -16.11 -32.00 5.79
C GLN A 82 -17.65 -32.01 5.71
N GLY A 83 -18.24 -31.14 4.87
CA GLY A 83 -19.69 -31.03 4.70
C GLY A 83 -20.41 -30.19 5.75
N VAL A 84 -19.69 -29.62 6.72
CA VAL A 84 -20.24 -28.69 7.72
C VAL A 84 -19.96 -27.26 7.30
N SER A 85 -21.03 -26.47 7.23
CA SER A 85 -20.99 -25.01 7.04
C SER A 85 -20.40 -24.35 8.29
N MET A 86 -19.20 -23.77 8.17
CA MET A 86 -18.56 -23.03 9.27
C MET A 86 -18.12 -21.64 8.83
N ASP A 87 -18.25 -20.68 9.74
CA ASP A 87 -17.58 -19.38 9.62
C ASP A 87 -16.09 -19.56 9.95
N GLN A 88 -15.24 -18.84 9.22
CA GLN A 88 -13.79 -18.89 9.34
C GLN A 88 -13.23 -17.48 9.56
N LEU A 89 -12.24 -17.38 10.44
CA LEU A 89 -11.36 -16.22 10.54
C LEU A 89 -9.94 -16.70 10.24
N GLU A 90 -9.33 -16.11 9.23
CA GLU A 90 -7.93 -16.33 8.90
C GLU A 90 -7.13 -15.08 9.26
N ILE A 91 -6.03 -15.28 9.98
CA ILE A 91 -5.15 -14.21 10.42
C ILE A 91 -3.72 -14.53 9.98
N ASP A 92 -3.10 -13.57 9.30
CA ASP A 92 -1.70 -13.62 8.92
C ASP A 92 -0.86 -13.03 10.05
N ARG A 93 0.22 -13.72 10.40
CA ARG A 93 1.22 -13.23 11.36
C ARG A 93 2.22 -12.33 10.62
N GLY A 94 2.33 -11.07 11.02
CA GLY A 94 3.44 -10.20 10.65
C GLY A 94 4.70 -10.54 11.46
N ASP A 95 5.86 -10.40 10.81
CA ASP A 95 7.16 -10.78 11.39
C ASP A 95 7.69 -9.82 12.46
N SER A 96 6.98 -8.72 12.72
CA SER A 96 7.33 -7.75 13.76
C SER A 96 6.09 -7.14 14.40
N ALA A 97 6.22 -6.76 15.66
CA ALA A 97 5.23 -5.94 16.35
C ALA A 97 5.18 -4.56 15.68
N VAL A 98 4.06 -4.26 15.03
CA VAL A 98 3.83 -2.95 14.43
C VAL A 98 3.35 -1.97 15.50
N THR A 99 3.82 -0.73 15.41
CA THR A 99 3.43 0.37 16.30
C THR A 99 2.90 1.52 15.44
N TYR A 100 2.28 2.52 16.05
CA TYR A 100 1.92 3.73 15.33
C TYR A 100 3.16 4.45 14.80
N CYS A 101 3.03 5.09 13.65
CA CYS A 101 4.02 6.08 13.22
C CYS A 101 4.07 7.22 14.26
N PRO A 102 5.23 7.55 14.85
CA PRO A 102 5.37 8.53 15.93
C PRO A 102 5.14 9.96 15.46
N LEU A 103 5.09 10.19 14.15
CA LEU A 103 4.71 11.48 13.57
C LEU A 103 3.18 11.65 13.45
N LEU A 104 2.39 10.62 13.76
CA LEU A 104 0.94 10.78 13.90
C LEU A 104 0.64 11.51 15.21
N ALA A 105 0.14 12.74 15.11
CA ALA A 105 -0.25 13.54 16.28
C ALA A 105 -1.33 12.86 17.15
N HIS A 106 -2.30 12.21 16.50
CA HIS A 106 -3.40 11.52 17.16
C HIS A 106 -3.67 10.15 16.51
N PRO A 107 -2.89 9.11 16.83
CA PRO A 107 -3.01 7.80 16.17
C PRO A 107 -4.40 7.17 16.31
N ALA A 108 -5.09 7.41 17.43
CA ALA A 108 -6.45 6.92 17.67
C ALA A 108 -7.52 7.57 16.77
N LEU A 109 -7.24 8.75 16.19
CA LEU A 109 -8.16 9.46 15.30
C LEU A 109 -7.74 9.39 13.84
N TYR A 110 -6.60 8.76 13.55
CA TYR A 110 -6.09 8.64 12.20
C TYR A 110 -6.88 7.56 11.44
N ILE A 111 -7.45 7.97 10.30
CA ILE A 111 -8.18 7.11 9.38
C ILE A 111 -7.37 7.12 8.08
N PRO A 112 -6.76 5.99 7.68
CA PRO A 112 -5.94 5.93 6.47
C PRO A 112 -6.78 6.02 5.19
N ASP A 113 -8.05 5.62 5.26
CA ASP A 113 -8.95 5.58 4.12
C ASP A 113 -9.63 6.94 3.93
N THR A 114 -9.44 7.55 2.76
CA THR A 114 -10.02 8.87 2.42
C THR A 114 -11.51 8.81 2.09
N VAL A 115 -12.00 7.64 1.67
CA VAL A 115 -13.40 7.41 1.28
C VAL A 115 -13.91 6.14 1.96
N ASP A 116 -15.01 6.27 2.69
CA ASP A 116 -15.76 5.15 3.28
C ASP A 116 -16.81 4.65 2.29
N LEU A 117 -16.51 3.57 1.57
CA LEU A 117 -17.41 2.96 0.59
C LEU A 117 -18.57 2.20 1.25
N THR A 118 -18.54 1.98 2.56
CA THR A 118 -19.72 1.47 3.28
C THR A 118 -20.82 2.53 3.33
N GLN A 119 -20.45 3.80 3.52
CA GLN A 119 -21.40 4.92 3.62
C GLN A 119 -21.67 5.58 2.25
N ASP A 120 -20.64 5.78 1.44
CA ASP A 120 -20.75 6.45 0.15
C ASP A 120 -21.15 5.46 -0.96
N THR A 121 -22.43 5.50 -1.36
CA THR A 121 -22.97 4.57 -2.36
C THR A 121 -22.48 4.87 -3.77
N GLU A 122 -22.33 6.15 -4.14
CA GLU A 122 -21.88 6.53 -5.48
C GLU A 122 -20.41 6.14 -5.68
N ALA A 123 -19.55 6.46 -4.70
CA ALA A 123 -18.16 6.05 -4.74
C ALA A 123 -18.03 4.52 -4.71
N ARG A 124 -18.86 3.82 -3.92
CA ARG A 124 -18.87 2.35 -3.89
C ARG A 124 -19.19 1.75 -5.26
N GLU A 125 -20.24 2.21 -5.92
CA GLU A 125 -20.62 1.72 -7.24
C GLU A 125 -19.53 1.97 -8.28
N TYR A 126 -18.94 3.17 -8.26
CA TYR A 126 -17.83 3.54 -9.13
C TYR A 126 -16.63 2.59 -8.93
N TRP A 127 -16.13 2.48 -7.69
CA TRP A 127 -14.93 1.69 -7.41
C TRP A 127 -15.14 0.20 -7.65
N LEU A 128 -16.27 -0.38 -7.20
CA LEU A 128 -16.54 -1.81 -7.42
C LEU A 128 -16.62 -2.15 -8.92
N ARG A 129 -17.16 -1.26 -9.75
CA ARG A 129 -17.13 -1.43 -11.21
C ARG A 129 -15.70 -1.36 -11.75
N CYS A 130 -14.90 -0.38 -11.35
CA CYS A 130 -13.50 -0.27 -11.78
C CYS A 130 -12.70 -1.53 -11.45
N PHE A 131 -12.85 -2.08 -10.24
CA PHE A 131 -12.19 -3.33 -9.83
C PHE A 131 -12.68 -4.56 -10.60
N GLU A 132 -13.99 -4.64 -10.90
CA GLU A 132 -14.56 -5.73 -11.70
C GLU A 132 -14.05 -5.69 -13.15
N GLU A 133 -13.96 -4.50 -13.75
CA GLU A 133 -13.38 -4.29 -15.08
C GLU A 133 -11.86 -4.60 -15.12
N ALA A 134 -11.14 -4.29 -14.04
CA ALA A 134 -9.72 -4.56 -13.91
C ALA A 134 -9.40 -6.05 -13.64
N ALA A 135 -10.36 -6.85 -13.17
CA ALA A 135 -10.15 -8.26 -12.80
C ALA A 135 -9.49 -9.11 -13.90
N GLY A 136 -9.82 -8.86 -15.16
CA GLY A 136 -9.19 -9.55 -16.30
C GLY A 136 -7.70 -9.21 -16.49
N LYS A 137 -7.27 -7.99 -16.13
CA LYS A 137 -5.85 -7.60 -16.18
C LYS A 137 -5.05 -8.37 -15.13
N TYR A 138 -5.59 -8.50 -13.92
CA TYR A 138 -4.97 -9.27 -12.85
C TYR A 138 -4.83 -10.75 -13.21
N GLU A 139 -5.87 -11.37 -13.79
CA GLU A 139 -5.82 -12.74 -14.32
C GLU A 139 -4.70 -12.90 -15.37
N SER A 140 -4.65 -12.00 -16.35
CA SER A 140 -3.63 -12.02 -17.41
C SER A 140 -2.20 -11.89 -16.84
N ARG A 141 -2.03 -11.00 -15.85
CA ARG A 141 -0.75 -10.81 -15.16
C ARG A 141 -0.33 -12.07 -14.40
N ALA A 142 -1.23 -12.69 -13.66
CA ALA A 142 -0.98 -13.93 -12.93
C ALA A 142 -0.57 -15.09 -13.87
N VAL A 143 -1.23 -15.24 -15.02
CA VAL A 143 -0.83 -16.25 -16.02
C VAL A 143 0.57 -15.95 -16.56
N SER A 144 0.85 -14.69 -16.85
CA SER A 144 2.12 -14.26 -17.45
C SER A 144 3.30 -14.40 -16.50
N SER A 145 3.09 -14.35 -15.18
CA SER A 145 4.15 -14.50 -14.18
C SER A 145 4.66 -15.93 -14.01
N GLN A 146 3.91 -16.93 -14.51
CA GLN A 146 4.26 -18.34 -14.40
C GLN A 146 4.06 -19.09 -15.74
N PRO A 147 4.80 -18.73 -16.81
CA PRO A 147 4.56 -19.24 -18.16
C PRO A 147 4.81 -20.75 -18.34
N ILE A 148 5.57 -21.35 -17.42
CA ILE A 148 5.95 -22.77 -17.46
C ILE A 148 4.94 -23.64 -16.67
N SER A 149 4.08 -23.04 -15.85
CA SER A 149 3.16 -23.78 -14.97
C SER A 149 1.89 -24.21 -15.72
N ASP A 150 1.70 -25.52 -15.87
CA ASP A 150 0.50 -26.11 -16.49
C ASP A 150 -0.80 -25.72 -15.80
N THR A 151 -0.75 -25.42 -14.49
CA THR A 151 -1.94 -25.06 -13.68
C THR A 151 -2.20 -23.56 -13.60
N ALA A 152 -1.31 -22.70 -14.12
CA ALA A 152 -1.39 -21.26 -13.90
C ALA A 152 -2.68 -20.66 -14.47
N LYS A 153 -3.10 -21.09 -15.68
CA LYS A 153 -4.33 -20.63 -16.31
C LYS A 153 -5.57 -20.97 -15.49
N ASP A 154 -5.64 -22.20 -14.98
CA ASP A 154 -6.78 -22.64 -14.17
C ASP A 154 -6.82 -21.94 -12.80
N ARG A 155 -5.67 -21.75 -12.15
CA ARG A 155 -5.59 -21.00 -10.89
C ARG A 155 -5.98 -19.54 -11.08
N ALA A 156 -5.48 -18.88 -12.13
CA ALA A 156 -5.82 -17.48 -12.43
C ALA A 156 -7.31 -17.29 -12.76
N ARG A 157 -7.92 -18.24 -13.49
CA ARG A 157 -9.37 -18.21 -13.76
C ARG A 157 -10.17 -18.32 -12.45
N LYS A 158 -9.82 -19.27 -11.58
CA LYS A 158 -10.49 -19.46 -10.27
C LYS A 158 -10.31 -18.24 -9.36
N PHE A 159 -9.11 -17.64 -9.35
CA PHE A 159 -8.83 -16.36 -8.69
C PHE A 159 -9.84 -15.30 -9.12
N LYS A 160 -9.96 -15.08 -10.44
CA LYS A 160 -10.86 -14.05 -10.99
C LYS A 160 -12.33 -14.33 -10.65
N GLU A 161 -12.77 -15.57 -10.79
CA GLU A 161 -14.14 -15.97 -10.45
C GLU A 161 -14.45 -15.69 -8.97
N LYS A 162 -13.54 -16.07 -8.06
CA LYS A 162 -13.67 -15.81 -6.62
C LYS A 162 -13.67 -14.31 -6.31
N TYR A 163 -12.79 -13.55 -6.97
CA TYR A 163 -12.69 -12.10 -6.77
C TYR A 163 -13.94 -11.35 -7.26
N VAL A 164 -14.40 -11.63 -8.48
CA VAL A 164 -15.62 -11.00 -9.03
C VAL A 164 -16.85 -11.34 -8.18
N SER A 165 -16.97 -12.59 -7.73
CA SER A 165 -18.04 -12.98 -6.80
C SER A 165 -17.98 -12.18 -5.49
N ARG A 166 -16.77 -11.96 -4.93
CA ARG A 166 -16.58 -11.12 -3.75
C ARG A 166 -17.01 -9.67 -3.98
N LEU A 167 -16.67 -9.07 -5.12
CA LEU A 167 -17.08 -7.71 -5.47
C LEU A 167 -18.60 -7.59 -5.61
N GLN A 168 -19.25 -8.54 -6.28
CA GLN A 168 -20.71 -8.57 -6.42
C GLN A 168 -21.42 -8.71 -5.08
N TYR A 169 -20.88 -9.53 -4.17
CA TYR A 169 -21.41 -9.63 -2.82
C TYR A 169 -21.25 -8.33 -2.02
N LEU A 170 -20.10 -7.64 -2.15
CA LEU A 170 -19.86 -6.33 -1.51
C LEU A 170 -20.77 -5.21 -2.05
N LYS A 171 -21.31 -5.33 -3.27
CA LYS A 171 -22.36 -4.40 -3.76
C LYS A 171 -23.62 -4.48 -2.92
N ILE A 172 -23.97 -5.69 -2.44
CA ILE A 172 -25.19 -5.97 -1.68
C ILE A 172 -24.94 -5.82 -0.17
N GLN A 173 -23.80 -6.29 0.31
CA GLN A 173 -23.41 -6.32 1.73
C GLN A 173 -22.05 -5.62 1.93
N PRO A 174 -22.00 -4.28 1.85
CA PRO A 174 -20.76 -3.51 1.84
C PRO A 174 -20.03 -3.51 3.19
N PHE A 175 -20.66 -3.94 4.28
CA PHE A 175 -20.01 -4.05 5.59
C PHE A 175 -19.58 -5.48 5.93
N ALA A 176 -19.73 -6.43 5.00
CA ALA A 176 -19.58 -7.85 5.30
C ALA A 176 -18.18 -8.24 5.81
N TYR A 177 -17.14 -7.49 5.44
CA TYR A 177 -15.76 -7.73 5.86
C TYR A 177 -15.21 -6.55 6.69
N GLY A 178 -16.08 -5.85 7.42
CA GLY A 178 -15.75 -4.59 8.06
C GLY A 178 -16.03 -3.39 7.15
N SER A 179 -15.48 -2.23 7.49
CA SER A 179 -15.58 -1.04 6.64
C SER A 179 -14.95 -1.30 5.28
N LEU A 180 -15.69 -0.99 4.22
CA LEU A 180 -15.24 -1.14 2.85
C LEU A 180 -14.53 0.14 2.42
N SER A 181 -13.29 -0.03 1.96
CA SER A 181 -12.48 1.03 1.38
C SER A 181 -11.74 0.53 0.14
N VAL A 182 -11.18 1.46 -0.64
CA VAL A 182 -10.32 1.12 -1.78
C VAL A 182 -9.14 0.26 -1.34
N ARG A 183 -8.51 0.58 -0.20
CA ARG A 183 -7.44 -0.22 0.40
C ARG A 183 -7.90 -1.65 0.68
N SER A 184 -9.06 -1.85 1.32
CA SER A 184 -9.56 -3.20 1.59
C SER A 184 -9.82 -4.04 0.32
N LEU A 185 -10.20 -3.38 -0.79
CA LEU A 185 -10.38 -4.03 -2.09
C LEU A 185 -9.04 -4.45 -2.72
N LEU A 186 -8.01 -3.62 -2.57
CA LEU A 186 -6.65 -3.89 -3.01
C LEU A 186 -6.00 -4.99 -2.16
N ASP A 187 -6.11 -4.91 -0.83
CA ASP A 187 -5.65 -5.97 0.09
C ASP A 187 -6.31 -7.32 -0.25
N THR A 188 -7.59 -7.31 -0.62
CA THR A 188 -8.30 -8.54 -1.05
C THR A 188 -7.71 -9.14 -2.33
N ILE A 189 -7.27 -8.31 -3.30
CA ILE A 189 -6.60 -8.81 -4.51
C ILE A 189 -5.30 -9.51 -4.11
N GLU A 190 -4.47 -8.87 -3.29
CA GLU A 190 -3.18 -9.42 -2.87
C GLU A 190 -3.34 -10.72 -2.07
N HIS A 191 -4.33 -10.79 -1.18
CA HIS A 191 -4.65 -12.01 -0.45
C HIS A 191 -5.08 -13.14 -1.40
N TYR A 192 -5.95 -12.85 -2.38
CA TYR A 192 -6.34 -13.88 -3.35
C TYR A 192 -5.19 -14.29 -4.27
N MET A 193 -4.35 -13.37 -4.72
CA MET A 193 -3.17 -13.73 -5.53
C MET A 193 -2.29 -14.73 -4.79
N ARG A 194 -2.01 -14.49 -3.50
CA ARG A 194 -1.27 -15.41 -2.64
C ARG A 194 -1.99 -16.75 -2.44
N GLU A 195 -3.29 -16.74 -2.16
CA GLU A 195 -4.10 -17.96 -2.00
C GLU A 195 -4.06 -18.84 -3.26
N PHE A 196 -4.05 -18.23 -4.44
CA PHE A 196 -3.99 -18.95 -5.72
C PHE A 196 -2.55 -19.19 -6.21
N ASP A 197 -1.55 -19.17 -5.33
CA ASP A 197 -0.13 -19.46 -5.60
C ASP A 197 0.52 -18.49 -6.62
N PHE A 198 0.19 -17.20 -6.54
CA PHE A 198 0.84 -16.11 -7.28
C PHE A 198 1.41 -15.04 -6.31
N PRO A 199 2.52 -15.33 -5.61
CA PRO A 199 3.01 -14.47 -4.52
C PRO A 199 3.58 -13.12 -4.96
N ASP A 200 4.17 -13.03 -6.15
CA ASP A 200 4.57 -11.76 -6.77
C ASP A 200 4.40 -11.84 -8.30
N PRO A 201 3.19 -11.52 -8.82
CA PRO A 201 2.93 -11.55 -10.25
C PRO A 201 3.70 -10.49 -11.05
N TYR A 202 4.30 -9.50 -10.38
CA TYR A 202 4.92 -8.33 -11.01
C TYR A 202 6.44 -8.34 -10.94
N LEU A 203 7.05 -9.29 -10.22
CA LEU A 203 8.50 -9.39 -10.01
C LEU A 203 9.32 -9.20 -11.30
N GLU A 204 9.00 -9.95 -12.36
CA GLU A 204 9.74 -9.85 -13.62
C GLU A 204 9.59 -8.48 -14.27
N GLN A 205 8.38 -7.91 -14.25
CA GLN A 205 8.13 -6.56 -14.76
C GLN A 205 8.94 -5.54 -13.96
N LYS A 206 8.87 -5.57 -12.61
CA LYS A 206 9.63 -4.68 -11.73
C LYS A 206 11.12 -4.74 -12.02
N GLN A 207 11.69 -5.94 -12.18
CA GLN A 207 13.09 -6.14 -12.53
C GLN A 207 13.46 -5.53 -13.88
N GLN A 208 12.68 -5.83 -14.92
CA GLN A 208 12.91 -5.28 -16.27
C GLN A 208 12.80 -3.75 -16.28
N GLU A 209 11.84 -3.18 -15.55
CA GLU A 209 11.65 -1.74 -15.44
C GLU A 209 12.78 -1.07 -14.68
N ASN A 210 13.22 -1.65 -13.56
CA ASN A 210 14.38 -1.20 -12.81
C ASN A 210 15.64 -1.20 -13.69
N GLU A 211 15.91 -2.29 -14.42
CA GLU A 211 17.07 -2.38 -15.31
C GLU A 211 17.05 -1.30 -16.41
N LYS A 212 15.90 -1.10 -17.05
CA LYS A 212 15.73 -0.06 -18.08
C LYS A 212 15.95 1.32 -17.49
N ALA A 213 15.37 1.62 -16.33
CA ALA A 213 15.53 2.91 -15.66
C ALA A 213 16.99 3.15 -15.20
N LEU A 214 17.69 2.13 -14.70
CA LEU A 214 19.09 2.23 -14.28
C LEU A 214 20.03 2.62 -15.41
N ARG A 215 19.79 2.14 -16.63
CA ARG A 215 20.58 2.53 -17.83
C ARG A 215 20.49 4.02 -18.13
N LEU A 216 19.38 4.66 -17.74
CA LEU A 216 19.08 6.06 -18.01
C LEU A 216 19.54 6.99 -16.88
N LEU A 217 19.81 6.43 -15.70
CA LEU A 217 20.07 7.20 -14.48
C LEU A 217 21.28 8.12 -14.60
N SER A 218 22.41 7.65 -15.16
CA SER A 218 23.63 8.46 -15.29
C SER A 218 23.39 9.74 -16.10
N LYS A 219 22.78 9.58 -17.29
CA LYS A 219 22.40 10.71 -18.16
C LYS A 219 21.43 11.65 -17.41
N ARG A 220 20.47 11.09 -16.67
CA ARG A 220 19.47 11.86 -15.92
C ARG A 220 20.10 12.74 -14.85
N LEU A 221 21.03 12.19 -14.06
CA LEU A 221 21.74 12.92 -13.02
C LEU A 221 22.62 14.03 -13.61
N GLN A 222 23.31 13.78 -14.71
CA GLN A 222 24.11 14.80 -15.41
C GLN A 222 23.24 15.96 -15.90
N TRP A 223 22.06 15.66 -16.46
CA TRP A 223 21.12 16.71 -16.88
C TRP A 223 20.62 17.54 -15.68
N LEU A 224 20.23 16.89 -14.57
CA LEU A 224 19.81 17.60 -13.35
C LEU A 224 20.92 18.50 -12.80
N ASP A 225 22.16 18.01 -12.78
CA ASP A 225 23.32 18.75 -12.29
C ASP A 225 23.67 19.97 -13.17
N GLY A 226 23.30 19.94 -14.45
CA GLY A 226 23.46 21.06 -15.38
C GLY A 226 22.39 22.16 -15.26
N LEU A 227 21.31 21.92 -14.52
CA LEU A 227 20.26 22.92 -14.30
C LEU A 227 20.62 23.93 -13.21
N GLU A 228 20.16 25.16 -13.36
CA GLU A 228 20.08 26.15 -12.28
C GLU A 228 19.24 25.62 -11.10
N TRP A 229 19.49 26.14 -9.90
CA TRP A 229 18.90 25.60 -8.67
C TRP A 229 17.37 25.54 -8.71
N SER A 230 16.71 26.64 -9.10
CA SER A 230 15.24 26.71 -9.10
C SER A 230 14.60 25.73 -10.12
N PRO A 231 14.99 25.72 -11.42
CA PRO A 231 14.53 24.70 -12.37
C PRO A 231 14.84 23.26 -11.95
N ARG A 232 15.97 23.03 -11.26
CA ARG A 232 16.32 21.71 -10.74
C ARG A 232 15.32 21.24 -9.69
N GLN A 233 14.94 22.08 -8.72
CA GLN A 233 13.97 21.70 -7.70
C GLN A 233 12.60 21.39 -8.31
N GLU A 234 12.15 22.21 -9.27
CA GLU A 234 10.91 21.93 -10.00
C GLU A 234 10.98 20.62 -10.77
N ALA A 235 12.09 20.36 -11.45
CA ALA A 235 12.31 19.11 -12.19
C ALA A 235 12.28 17.89 -11.26
N LEU A 236 12.92 17.96 -10.09
CA LEU A 236 12.92 16.87 -9.11
C LEU A 236 11.50 16.57 -8.60
N VAL A 237 10.75 17.58 -8.16
CA VAL A 237 9.38 17.36 -7.64
C VAL A 237 8.43 16.89 -8.75
N THR A 238 8.50 17.48 -9.94
CA THR A 238 7.68 17.01 -11.07
C THR A 238 8.05 15.61 -11.52
N SER A 239 9.28 15.14 -11.28
CA SER A 239 9.68 13.76 -11.59
C SER A 239 9.06 12.76 -10.63
N VAL A 240 8.99 13.09 -9.34
CA VAL A 240 8.28 12.27 -8.35
C VAL A 240 6.81 12.13 -8.72
N LEU A 241 6.17 13.22 -9.13
CA LEU A 241 4.77 13.17 -9.59
C LEU A 241 4.62 12.39 -10.90
N ALA A 242 5.52 12.60 -11.86
CA ALA A 242 5.47 11.91 -13.16
C ALA A 242 5.62 10.40 -12.99
N GLY A 243 6.59 9.98 -12.16
CA GLY A 243 6.88 8.57 -11.89
C GLY A 243 5.65 7.81 -11.41
N ASN A 244 4.88 8.42 -10.50
CA ASN A 244 3.68 7.80 -9.94
C ASN A 244 2.44 7.93 -10.86
N MET A 245 2.19 9.12 -11.44
CA MET A 245 0.99 9.35 -12.27
C MET A 245 0.98 8.54 -13.57
N PHE A 246 2.15 8.11 -14.02
CA PHE A 246 2.34 7.48 -15.30
C PHE A 246 2.94 6.10 -15.06
N ASP A 247 2.06 5.10 -15.00
CA ASP A 247 2.38 3.67 -15.10
C ASP A 247 2.87 3.34 -16.52
N TRP A 248 3.85 4.12 -17.00
CA TRP A 248 4.49 3.91 -18.29
C TRP A 248 5.49 2.81 -18.02
N GLY A 249 5.27 1.67 -18.67
CA GLY A 249 6.32 0.65 -18.75
C GLY A 249 7.62 1.35 -19.13
N ALA A 250 8.73 0.95 -18.49
CA ALA A 250 10.02 1.57 -18.76
C ALA A 250 10.46 1.46 -20.23
N GLN A 251 9.79 0.60 -21.00
CA GLN A 251 9.93 0.46 -22.45
C GLN A 251 9.35 1.63 -23.23
N GLU A 252 8.12 2.06 -22.93
CA GLU A 252 7.49 3.24 -23.53
C GLU A 252 8.32 4.49 -23.23
N VAL A 253 8.85 4.61 -22.02
CA VAL A 253 9.71 5.75 -21.68
C VAL A 253 11.07 5.65 -22.38
N ALA A 254 11.67 4.46 -22.48
CA ALA A 254 12.92 4.27 -23.23
C ALA A 254 12.75 4.66 -24.71
N GLN A 255 11.62 4.29 -25.35
CA GLN A 255 11.33 4.68 -26.74
C GLN A 255 11.15 6.21 -26.90
N LEU A 256 10.54 6.88 -25.91
CA LEU A 256 10.43 8.35 -25.90
C LEU A 256 11.79 9.02 -25.61
N MET A 257 12.66 8.36 -24.83
CA MET A 257 14.01 8.82 -24.49
C MET A 257 15.06 8.60 -25.57
N GLU A 258 14.85 7.64 -26.48
CA GLU A 258 15.71 7.43 -27.65
C GLU A 258 15.44 8.45 -28.76
N ASN A 259 14.21 8.98 -28.83
CA ASN A 259 13.76 9.86 -29.92
C ASN A 259 13.73 11.36 -29.59
N THR A 260 13.88 11.75 -28.32
CA THR A 260 13.91 13.16 -27.89
C THR A 260 14.94 13.42 -26.80
N ASP A 261 15.36 14.68 -26.62
CA ASP A 261 16.43 15.08 -25.71
C ASP A 261 16.19 14.72 -24.23
N PHE A 262 14.99 14.29 -23.81
CA PHE A 262 14.74 13.49 -22.61
C PHE A 262 13.22 13.23 -22.57
N GLY A 263 12.76 11.97 -22.61
CA GLY A 263 11.34 11.57 -22.52
C GLY A 263 10.59 12.07 -21.27
N PHE A 264 11.30 12.60 -20.27
CA PHE A 264 10.71 13.33 -19.14
C PHE A 264 10.06 14.65 -19.55
N TYR A 265 10.49 15.32 -20.62
CA TYR A 265 9.85 16.56 -21.07
C TYR A 265 8.44 16.30 -21.61
N GLU A 266 8.26 15.20 -22.33
CA GLU A 266 6.95 14.76 -22.85
C GLU A 266 6.05 14.21 -21.74
N ALA A 267 6.61 13.50 -20.74
CA ALA A 267 5.88 13.15 -19.52
C ALA A 267 5.45 14.40 -18.74
N ARG A 268 6.34 15.40 -18.61
CA ARG A 268 6.03 16.69 -17.99
C ARG A 268 4.97 17.48 -18.76
N ALA A 269 4.93 17.37 -20.08
CA ALA A 269 3.90 17.99 -20.92
C ALA A 269 2.51 17.37 -20.71
N LYS A 270 2.42 16.14 -20.20
CA LYS A 270 1.16 15.50 -19.81
C LYS A 270 0.74 15.80 -18.38
N ILE A 271 1.67 16.23 -17.51
CA ILE A 271 1.29 16.79 -16.21
C ILE A 271 0.57 18.11 -16.48
N GLN A 272 -0.62 18.29 -15.88
CA GLN A 272 -1.34 19.55 -15.99
C GLN A 272 -0.46 20.72 -15.52
N ALA A 273 -0.53 21.83 -16.25
CA ALA A 273 0.15 23.05 -15.84
C ALA A 273 -0.35 23.49 -14.46
N ARG A 274 0.56 24.08 -13.67
CA ARG A 274 0.25 24.64 -12.37
C ARG A 274 -0.76 25.80 -12.50
N PRO A 275 -1.63 26.05 -11.49
CA PRO A 275 -1.66 25.38 -10.19
C PRO A 275 -2.32 23.99 -10.26
N TRP A 276 -1.74 23.02 -9.54
CA TRP A 276 -2.38 21.72 -9.33
C TRP A 276 -3.52 21.82 -8.32
N LEU A 277 -4.34 20.76 -8.23
CA LEU A 277 -5.47 20.67 -7.28
C LEU A 277 -5.03 21.02 -5.84
N VAL A 278 -3.87 20.52 -5.44
CA VAL A 278 -3.16 20.92 -4.21
C VAL A 278 -1.71 21.20 -4.60
N ASP A 279 -1.32 22.47 -4.57
CA ASP A 279 0.01 22.92 -5.03
C ASP A 279 0.75 23.66 -3.93
N TYR A 280 1.74 22.98 -3.34
CA TYR A 280 2.66 23.55 -2.35
C TYR A 280 4.10 23.64 -2.85
N LEU A 281 4.34 23.52 -4.16
CA LEU A 281 5.70 23.47 -4.71
C LEU A 281 6.47 24.77 -4.42
N SER A 282 5.82 25.93 -4.53
CA SER A 282 6.45 27.22 -4.24
C SER A 282 6.85 27.35 -2.77
N GLN A 283 5.99 26.92 -1.85
CA GLN A 283 6.24 26.93 -0.40
C GLN A 283 7.35 25.93 -0.03
N TRP A 284 7.36 24.77 -0.67
CA TRP A 284 8.43 23.78 -0.52
C TRP A 284 9.78 24.34 -0.97
N MET A 285 9.84 24.98 -2.14
CA MET A 285 11.06 25.61 -2.65
C MET A 285 11.55 26.73 -1.72
N GLU A 286 10.64 27.53 -1.17
CA GLU A 286 11.01 28.54 -0.18
C GLU A 286 11.57 27.90 1.09
N ARG A 287 10.93 26.84 1.60
CA ARG A 287 11.44 26.05 2.74
C ARG A 287 12.83 25.50 2.47
N LEU A 288 13.14 25.10 1.23
CA LEU A 288 14.45 24.61 0.82
C LEU A 288 15.54 25.70 0.77
N LYS A 289 15.23 27.00 0.80
CA LYS A 289 16.29 28.01 0.93
C LYS A 289 16.88 28.08 2.35
N GLY A 290 16.13 27.60 3.34
CA GLY A 290 16.56 27.51 4.73
C GLY A 290 17.51 26.35 5.03
N PRO A 291 17.82 26.10 6.33
CA PRO A 291 18.68 25.01 6.74
C PRO A 291 18.14 23.64 6.30
N PRO A 292 19.01 22.63 6.10
CA PRO A 292 18.60 21.28 5.75
C PRO A 292 17.68 20.68 6.82
N HIS A 293 16.81 19.76 6.39
CA HIS A 293 16.08 18.91 7.33
C HIS A 293 17.09 17.98 8.01
N LYS A 294 16.83 17.59 9.26
CA LYS A 294 17.66 16.60 9.94
C LYS A 294 17.54 15.24 9.25
N CYS A 295 16.29 14.78 9.10
CA CYS A 295 15.95 13.51 8.48
C CYS A 295 14.68 13.66 7.63
N ALA A 296 14.60 12.89 6.55
CA ALA A 296 13.44 12.77 5.68
C ALA A 296 13.10 11.29 5.49
N ALA A 297 11.89 10.89 5.87
CA ALA A 297 11.33 9.60 5.53
C ALA A 297 10.49 9.72 4.25
N ILE A 298 10.79 8.90 3.25
CA ILE A 298 10.11 8.87 1.95
C ILE A 298 9.50 7.49 1.79
N PHE A 299 8.17 7.43 1.80
CA PHE A 299 7.43 6.22 1.49
C PHE A 299 7.43 6.06 -0.02
N VAL A 300 8.12 5.03 -0.50
CA VAL A 300 8.28 4.77 -1.92
C VAL A 300 7.13 3.90 -2.41
N ASP A 301 6.79 4.09 -3.68
CA ASP A 301 5.63 3.48 -4.32
C ASP A 301 6.13 2.48 -5.38
N ASN A 302 6.14 2.86 -6.66
CA ASN A 302 6.40 1.94 -7.75
C ASN A 302 7.89 1.68 -8.03
N SER A 303 8.19 0.47 -8.49
CA SER A 303 9.48 0.14 -9.10
C SER A 303 9.72 0.91 -10.42
N GLY A 304 10.91 0.76 -10.99
CA GLY A 304 11.22 1.30 -12.30
C GLY A 304 11.47 2.80 -12.27
N ILE A 305 10.75 3.54 -13.10
CA ILE A 305 11.02 4.96 -13.34
C ILE A 305 10.69 5.82 -12.14
N ASP A 306 9.61 5.50 -11.44
CA ASP A 306 9.20 6.22 -10.23
C ASP A 306 10.33 6.21 -9.21
N LEU A 307 10.75 5.03 -8.77
CA LEU A 307 11.87 4.89 -7.87
C LEU A 307 13.18 5.43 -8.46
N VAL A 308 13.63 4.90 -9.60
CA VAL A 308 15.01 5.09 -10.06
C VAL A 308 15.25 6.48 -10.64
N LEU A 309 14.28 7.07 -11.33
CA LEU A 309 14.43 8.36 -12.02
C LEU A 309 13.64 9.50 -11.37
N GLY A 310 12.71 9.21 -10.45
CA GLY A 310 11.97 10.18 -9.65
C GLY A 310 12.52 10.29 -8.23
N ILE A 311 12.25 9.28 -7.40
CA ILE A 311 12.54 9.27 -5.96
C ILE A 311 14.05 9.33 -5.67
N LEU A 312 14.87 8.50 -6.31
CA LEU A 312 16.30 8.44 -5.98
C LEU A 312 17.06 9.73 -6.33
N PRO A 313 16.80 10.41 -7.47
CA PRO A 313 17.33 11.75 -7.71
C PRO A 313 16.84 12.78 -6.69
N PHE A 314 15.60 12.70 -6.23
CA PHE A 314 15.08 13.57 -5.17
C PHE A 314 15.77 13.32 -3.82
N ALA A 315 15.93 12.05 -3.42
CA ALA A 315 16.68 11.64 -2.23
C ALA A 315 18.15 12.08 -2.30
N ARG A 316 18.77 11.98 -3.48
CA ARG A 316 20.13 12.48 -3.73
C ARG A 316 20.25 13.98 -3.43
N GLU A 317 19.30 14.80 -3.88
CA GLU A 317 19.31 16.25 -3.62
C GLU A 317 19.23 16.54 -2.11
N LEU A 318 18.41 15.80 -1.36
CA LEU A 318 18.33 15.91 0.10
C LEU A 318 19.66 15.53 0.77
N LEU A 319 20.28 14.43 0.35
CA LEU A 319 21.59 13.99 0.86
C LEU A 319 22.71 15.02 0.60
N GLN A 320 22.69 15.68 -0.56
CA GLN A 320 23.66 16.74 -0.90
C GLN A 320 23.49 17.97 -0.01
N ARG A 321 22.28 18.23 0.49
CA ARG A 321 22.01 19.29 1.46
C ARG A 321 22.42 18.93 2.89
N GLY A 322 22.77 17.67 3.15
CA GLY A 322 23.12 17.17 4.48
C GLY A 322 21.94 16.59 5.27
N THR A 323 20.81 16.33 4.61
CA THR A 323 19.66 15.64 5.22
C THR A 323 19.88 14.13 5.21
N GLU A 324 19.61 13.45 6.32
CA GLU A 324 19.51 12.00 6.38
C GLU A 324 18.21 11.53 5.70
N VAL A 325 18.25 10.41 4.97
CA VAL A 325 17.12 9.94 4.19
C VAL A 325 16.81 8.49 4.54
N ILE A 326 15.54 8.22 4.83
CA ILE A 326 14.99 6.89 5.01
C ILE A 326 14.04 6.62 3.86
N LEU A 327 14.30 5.57 3.09
CA LEU A 327 13.39 5.10 2.04
C LEU A 327 12.58 3.94 2.60
N CYS A 328 11.28 4.15 2.79
CA CYS A 328 10.36 3.21 3.41
C CYS A 328 9.61 2.43 2.31
N ALA A 329 9.85 1.13 2.22
CA ALA A 329 9.29 0.24 1.20
C ALA A 329 8.48 -0.90 1.81
N ASN A 330 7.59 -1.50 1.00
CA ASN A 330 6.72 -2.59 1.46
C ASN A 330 7.53 -3.81 1.92
N SER A 331 7.03 -4.49 2.95
CA SER A 331 7.60 -5.75 3.45
C SER A 331 7.22 -6.94 2.57
N ALA A 332 6.09 -6.87 1.87
CA ALA A 332 5.62 -7.89 0.95
C ALA A 332 5.21 -7.28 -0.39
N PRO A 333 5.24 -8.07 -1.49
CA PRO A 333 4.78 -7.61 -2.80
C PRO A 333 3.34 -7.11 -2.76
N ALA A 334 3.10 -5.99 -3.44
CA ALA A 334 1.78 -5.47 -3.73
C ALA A 334 1.85 -4.78 -5.09
N LEU A 335 1.09 -5.25 -6.08
CA LEU A 335 1.18 -4.74 -7.46
C LEU A 335 2.64 -4.56 -7.92
N ASN A 336 2.97 -3.40 -8.51
CA ASN A 336 4.32 -3.03 -8.94
C ASN A 336 5.11 -2.21 -7.90
N ASP A 337 4.60 -2.11 -6.67
CA ASP A 337 5.30 -1.45 -5.57
C ASP A 337 6.66 -2.11 -5.31
N VAL A 338 7.63 -1.29 -4.93
CA VAL A 338 8.94 -1.79 -4.53
C VAL A 338 8.90 -2.37 -3.12
N THR A 339 9.40 -3.60 -2.97
CA THR A 339 9.63 -4.20 -1.66
C THR A 339 10.97 -3.77 -1.08
N HIS A 340 11.16 -3.87 0.24
CA HIS A 340 12.44 -3.54 0.88
C HIS A 340 13.62 -4.34 0.32
N VAL A 341 13.45 -5.64 0.12
CA VAL A 341 14.50 -6.51 -0.44
C VAL A 341 14.90 -6.03 -1.84
N GLU A 342 13.93 -5.68 -2.66
CA GLU A 342 14.17 -5.12 -4.00
C GLU A 342 14.84 -3.75 -3.93
N LEU A 343 14.38 -2.86 -3.05
CA LEU A 343 14.95 -1.54 -2.84
C LEU A 343 16.42 -1.62 -2.43
N VAL A 344 16.78 -2.52 -1.51
CA VAL A 344 18.18 -2.76 -1.12
C VAL A 344 19.01 -3.20 -2.34
N GLY A 345 18.46 -4.06 -3.19
CA GLY A 345 19.10 -4.48 -4.44
C GLY A 345 19.30 -3.33 -5.43
N VAL A 346 18.29 -2.49 -5.63
CA VAL A 346 18.34 -1.31 -6.50
C VAL A 346 19.36 -0.30 -5.97
N LEU A 347 19.36 -0.01 -4.67
CA LEU A 347 20.30 0.93 -4.04
C LEU A 347 21.76 0.52 -4.24
N LYS A 348 22.08 -0.78 -4.18
CA LYS A 348 23.43 -1.29 -4.49
C LYS A 348 23.84 -0.99 -5.94
N GLN A 349 22.94 -1.18 -6.89
CA GLN A 349 23.20 -0.88 -8.30
C GLN A 349 23.37 0.63 -8.52
N VAL A 350 22.50 1.44 -7.91
CA VAL A 350 22.55 2.90 -7.98
C VAL A 350 23.80 3.46 -7.34
N ALA A 351 24.30 2.86 -6.25
CA ALA A 351 25.58 3.23 -5.65
C ALA A 351 26.75 3.03 -6.62
N GLY A 352 26.66 2.10 -7.57
CA GLY A 352 27.63 1.95 -8.67
C GLY A 352 27.66 3.17 -9.61
N ILE A 353 26.52 3.85 -9.78
CA ILE A 353 26.32 4.94 -10.73
C ILE A 353 26.47 6.32 -10.07
N CYS A 354 26.00 6.49 -8.83
CA CYS A 354 25.90 7.78 -8.13
C CYS A 354 26.76 7.80 -6.85
N GLY A 355 27.83 8.58 -6.85
CA GLY A 355 28.72 8.72 -5.69
C GLY A 355 28.09 9.36 -4.46
N VAL A 356 27.05 10.17 -4.61
CA VAL A 356 26.30 10.74 -3.48
C VAL A 356 25.52 9.65 -2.74
N ILE A 357 24.78 8.83 -3.49
CA ILE A 357 24.01 7.71 -2.94
C ILE A 357 24.96 6.70 -2.28
N ARG A 358 26.07 6.37 -2.94
CA ARG A 358 27.10 5.49 -2.38
C ARG A 358 27.59 5.95 -1.00
N ARG A 359 28.03 7.21 -0.90
CA ARG A 359 28.47 7.77 0.39
C ARG A 359 27.36 7.82 1.41
N GLY A 360 26.13 8.16 1.00
CA GLY A 360 24.97 8.14 1.89
C GLY A 360 24.74 6.77 2.53
N LEU A 361 24.87 5.70 1.74
CA LEU A 361 24.76 4.32 2.24
C LEU A 361 25.94 3.94 3.15
N GLU A 362 27.18 4.25 2.75
CA GLU A 362 28.40 3.94 3.51
C GLU A 362 28.45 4.66 4.87
N GLU A 363 27.97 5.90 4.91
CA GLU A 363 27.92 6.73 6.12
C GLU A 363 26.65 6.49 6.96
N GLY A 364 25.72 5.64 6.51
CA GLY A 364 24.44 5.40 7.19
C GLY A 364 23.45 6.57 7.12
N ARG A 365 23.70 7.59 6.28
CA ARG A 365 22.79 8.73 6.05
C ARG A 365 21.68 8.42 5.06
N LEU A 366 21.77 7.33 4.31
CA LEU A 366 20.70 6.78 3.49
C LEU A 366 20.41 5.36 3.96
N VAL A 367 19.18 5.08 4.38
CA VAL A 367 18.76 3.77 4.89
C VAL A 367 17.49 3.32 4.18
N ALA A 368 17.41 2.04 3.80
CA ALA A 368 16.18 1.40 3.36
C ALA A 368 15.50 0.73 4.56
N MET A 369 14.19 0.96 4.72
CA MET A 369 13.41 0.45 5.85
C MET A 369 12.12 -0.22 5.38
N GLU A 370 11.77 -1.31 6.03
CA GLU A 370 10.50 -2.00 5.83
C GLU A 370 9.35 -1.26 6.52
N THR A 371 8.19 -1.23 5.87
CA THR A 371 6.97 -0.62 6.42
C THR A 371 6.13 -1.54 7.29
N GLY A 372 6.35 -2.86 7.21
CA GLY A 372 5.51 -3.87 7.82
C GLY A 372 4.21 -4.10 7.05
N GLN A 373 4.07 -3.51 5.86
CA GLN A 373 2.86 -3.52 5.04
C GLN A 373 3.09 -4.32 3.76
N GLY A 374 2.00 -4.91 3.25
CA GLY A 374 1.97 -5.73 2.04
C GLY A 374 0.79 -5.41 1.14
N GLY A 375 0.32 -4.17 1.19
CA GLY A 375 -0.76 -3.65 0.35
C GLY A 375 -0.34 -2.31 -0.27
N PRO A 376 -0.97 -1.90 -1.39
CA PRO A 376 -0.55 -0.74 -2.17
C PRO A 376 -1.06 0.61 -1.60
N CYS A 377 -1.54 0.60 -0.36
CA CYS A 377 -2.04 1.78 0.32
C CYS A 377 -1.38 1.85 1.70
N LEU A 378 -0.90 3.03 2.06
CA LEU A 378 -0.20 3.25 3.31
C LEU A 378 -1.16 3.43 4.49
N ASP A 379 -1.07 2.56 5.48
CA ASP A 379 -1.69 2.73 6.79
C ASP A 379 -0.63 3.01 7.86
N LEU A 380 -0.59 4.24 8.37
CA LEU A 380 0.39 4.62 9.39
C LEU A 380 0.07 4.13 10.81
N ARG A 381 -1.02 3.36 11.00
CA ARG A 381 -1.36 2.75 12.31
C ARG A 381 -0.52 1.51 12.61
N PRO A 382 -0.41 0.51 11.71
CA PRO A 382 0.57 -0.54 11.79
C PRO A 382 1.83 -0.17 10.99
N ALA A 383 2.74 0.59 11.61
CA ALA A 383 4.03 0.91 11.01
C ALA A 383 5.16 0.28 11.84
N SER A 384 6.02 -0.53 11.21
CA SER A 384 7.36 -0.83 11.76
C SER A 384 8.28 0.38 11.69
N VAL A 385 7.89 1.40 10.92
CA VAL A 385 8.74 2.42 10.30
C VAL A 385 9.51 3.32 11.26
N VAL A 386 9.23 3.35 12.56
CA VAL A 386 9.92 4.34 13.40
C VAL A 386 10.07 3.91 14.87
N GLN A 387 10.74 2.80 15.10
CA GLN A 387 11.34 2.55 16.43
C GLN A 387 12.77 3.11 16.57
N CYS A 388 13.34 3.69 15.51
CA CYS A 388 14.77 4.04 15.44
C CYS A 388 15.12 5.51 15.76
N TYR A 389 14.18 6.35 16.24
CA TYR A 389 14.50 7.72 16.67
C TYR A 389 13.75 8.14 17.92
#